data_AF-A0A380E173-F1
#
_entry.id   AF-A0A380E173-F1
#
_cell.length_a   1.000
_cell.length_b   1.000
_cell.length_c   1.000
_cell.angle_alpha   90.00
_cell.angle_beta   90.00
_cell.angle_gamma   90.00
#
_symmetry.space_group_name_H-M   'P 1'
#
loop_
_entity.id
_entity.type
_entity.pdbx_description
1 polymer ?
#
loop_
_entity_poly.entity_id
_entity_poly.type
_entity_poly.pdbx_seq_one_letter_code
_entity_poly.pdbx_strand_id
1 'polypeptide(L)'
;MIVTVDQGKPIATHVPLVLDKKGDDYYISGHLAKTNPQCNTLKDNQNVLIIYQGAHSYVSSAWYEKENVPTWNYQAVHLYGESSILSEEETIDDLKRLLVSMKGIVKIQYYGTIFLKIPKCRPKVL
;
A
#
# COMPACT_ATOMS: atom_id res chain seq x y z
N MET A 1 -3.48 0.34 0.43
CA MET A 1 -3.56 1.81 0.63
C MET A 1 -2.25 2.31 1.21
N ILE A 2 -1.92 3.57 0.97
CA ILE A 2 -0.75 4.25 1.52
C ILE A 2 -1.20 5.25 2.57
N VAL A 3 -0.56 5.26 3.73
CA VAL A 3 -0.84 6.15 4.87
C VAL A 3 0.42 6.93 5.21
N THR A 4 0.28 8.24 5.31
CA THR A 4 1.32 9.19 5.75
C THR A 4 0.71 10.19 6.73
N VAL A 5 1.52 11.05 7.32
CA VAL A 5 1.07 12.09 8.25
C VAL A 5 1.34 13.46 7.65
N ASP A 6 0.31 14.32 7.64
CA ASP A 6 0.42 15.74 7.30
C ASP A 6 0.02 16.57 8.52
N GLN A 7 0.94 17.40 9.03
CA GLN A 7 0.71 18.26 10.20
C GLN A 7 0.09 17.53 11.42
N GLY A 8 0.55 16.29 11.68
CA GLY A 8 0.04 15.46 12.79
C GLY A 8 -1.27 14.73 12.51
N LYS A 9 -1.87 14.92 11.32
CA LYS A 9 -3.08 14.21 10.89
C LYS A 9 -2.72 13.10 9.90
N PRO A 10 -3.19 11.85 10.11
CA PRO A 10 -3.02 10.80 9.12
C PRO A 10 -3.83 11.12 7.87
N ILE A 11 -3.21 10.95 6.72
CA ILE A 11 -3.84 11.01 5.41
C ILE A 11 -3.59 9.68 4.68
N ALA A 12 -4.58 9.25 3.90
CA ALA A 12 -4.55 7.95 3.25
C ALA A 12 -5.08 8.02 1.82
N THR A 13 -4.41 7.33 0.89
CA THR A 13 -4.92 7.12 -0.46
C THR A 13 -4.97 5.64 -0.79
N HIS A 14 -6.12 5.22 -1.33
CA HIS A 14 -6.27 3.92 -1.97
C HIS A 14 -5.71 3.99 -3.39
N VAL A 15 -4.58 3.33 -3.61
CA VAL A 15 -4.00 3.14 -4.92
C VAL A 15 -3.57 1.69 -5.10
N PRO A 16 -3.57 1.20 -6.34
CA PRO A 16 -2.91 -0.05 -6.66
C PRO A 16 -1.41 0.03 -6.32
N LEU A 17 -0.91 -1.02 -5.67
CA LEU A 17 0.47 -1.14 -5.22
C LEU A 17 1.03 -2.47 -5.67
N VAL A 18 2.21 -2.47 -6.28
CA VAL A 18 2.88 -3.69 -6.75
C VAL A 18 4.18 -3.89 -5.98
N LEU A 19 4.30 -5.09 -5.41
CA LEU A 19 5.53 -5.56 -4.78
C LEU A 19 6.50 -6.03 -5.85
N ASP A 20 7.73 -5.57 -5.74
CA ASP A 20 8.88 -5.98 -6.52
C ASP A 20 10.00 -6.48 -5.61
N LYS A 21 10.82 -7.39 -6.12
CA LYS A 21 12.02 -7.86 -5.42
C LYS A 21 13.24 -7.57 -6.28
N LYS A 22 14.16 -6.76 -5.76
CA LYS A 22 15.44 -6.44 -6.42
C LYS A 22 16.58 -6.90 -5.52
N GLY A 23 17.28 -7.94 -5.94
CA GLY A 23 18.29 -8.60 -5.10
C GLY A 23 17.66 -9.16 -3.81
N ASP A 24 18.19 -8.74 -2.66
CA ASP A 24 17.69 -9.12 -1.34
C ASP A 24 16.63 -8.16 -0.76
N ASP A 25 16.36 -7.07 -1.46
CA ASP A 25 15.46 -6.01 -1.02
C ASP A 25 14.08 -6.11 -1.69
N TYR A 26 13.05 -5.66 -0.97
CA TYR A 26 11.68 -5.56 -1.45
C TYR A 26 11.28 -4.10 -1.61
N TYR A 27 10.65 -3.81 -2.75
CA TYR A 27 10.18 -2.49 -3.13
C TYR A 27 8.69 -2.55 -3.39
N ILE A 28 7.95 -1.56 -2.90
CA ILE A 28 6.56 -1.38 -3.31
C ILE A 28 6.45 -0.10 -4.10
N SER A 29 5.82 -0.19 -5.26
CA SER A 29 5.53 0.98 -6.08
C SER A 29 4.04 1.16 -6.31
N GLY A 30 3.66 2.41 -6.52
CA GLY A 30 2.33 2.82 -6.90
C GLY A 30 2.34 4.20 -7.52
N HIS A 31 1.25 4.52 -8.22
CA HIS A 31 1.10 5.78 -8.92
C HIS A 31 0.03 6.65 -8.27
N LEU A 32 0.35 7.92 -8.07
CA LEU A 32 -0.58 8.93 -7.54
C LEU A 32 -0.62 10.09 -8.52
N ALA A 33 -1.80 10.69 -8.68
CA ALA A 33 -1.91 11.94 -9.42
C ALA A 33 -1.03 13.00 -8.75
N LYS A 34 -0.29 13.77 -9.56
CA LYS A 34 0.58 14.87 -9.08
C LYS A 34 -0.15 15.87 -8.17
N THR A 35 -1.44 16.09 -8.42
CA THR A 35 -2.30 16.99 -7.63
C THR A 35 -2.76 16.39 -6.31
N ASN A 36 -2.51 15.11 -6.06
CA ASN A 36 -2.82 14.49 -4.78
C ASN A 36 -1.92 15.13 -3.70
N PRO A 37 -2.49 15.75 -2.65
CA PRO A 37 -1.71 16.40 -1.60
C PRO A 37 -0.78 15.42 -0.86
N GLN A 38 -1.11 14.12 -0.84
CA GLN A 38 -0.28 13.10 -0.22
C GLN A 38 1.12 12.99 -0.85
N CYS A 39 1.30 13.41 -2.11
CA CYS A 39 2.61 13.47 -2.77
C CYS A 39 3.64 14.31 -1.98
N ASN A 40 3.20 15.38 -1.31
CA ASN A 40 4.08 16.23 -0.50
C ASN A 40 4.60 15.48 0.74
N THR A 41 3.77 14.63 1.32
CA THR A 41 4.13 13.83 2.51
C THR A 41 4.90 12.56 2.17
N LEU A 42 5.02 12.21 0.89
CA LEU A 42 5.71 10.99 0.45
C LEU A 42 7.12 11.28 -0.06
N LYS A 43 7.44 12.55 -0.31
CA LYS A 43 8.78 12.93 -0.71
C LYS A 43 9.76 12.73 0.45
N ASP A 44 10.70 11.81 0.27
CA ASP A 44 11.81 11.49 1.19
C ASP A 44 11.34 11.21 2.63
N ASN A 45 10.23 10.48 2.78
CA ASN A 45 9.61 10.22 4.08
C ASN A 45 9.98 8.84 4.62
N GLN A 46 10.58 8.78 5.80
CA GLN A 46 10.99 7.52 6.43
C GLN A 46 9.86 6.75 7.15
N ASN A 47 8.69 7.37 7.31
CA ASN A 47 7.59 6.89 8.14
C ASN A 47 6.30 6.74 7.32
N VAL A 48 6.31 5.81 6.37
CA VAL A 48 5.13 5.46 5.58
C VAL A 48 4.57 4.12 6.01
N LEU A 49 3.24 4.03 6.09
CA LEU A 49 2.52 2.78 6.32
C LEU A 49 1.74 2.38 5.07
N ILE A 50 1.98 1.17 4.57
CA ILE A 50 1.10 0.53 3.59
C ILE A 50 0.22 -0.48 4.30
N ILE A 51 -1.08 -0.46 3.99
CA ILE A 51 -2.04 -1.46 4.44
C ILE A 51 -2.58 -2.21 3.23
N TYR A 52 -2.37 -3.52 3.19
CA TYR A 52 -3.10 -4.44 2.31
C TYR A 52 -4.20 -5.12 3.12
N GLN A 53 -5.42 -5.04 2.60
CA GLN A 53 -6.60 -5.66 3.20
C GLN A 53 -6.92 -6.93 2.41
N GLY A 54 -6.99 -8.06 3.12
CA GLY A 54 -7.39 -9.35 2.58
C GLY A 54 -8.89 -9.61 2.76
N ALA A 55 -9.26 -10.89 2.70
CA ALA A 55 -10.65 -11.30 2.88
C ALA A 55 -11.17 -10.93 4.27
N HIS A 56 -12.45 -10.58 4.35
CA HIS A 56 -13.10 -10.25 5.60
C HIS A 56 -14.61 -10.51 5.54
N SER A 57 -15.21 -10.84 6.67
CA SER A 57 -16.64 -11.12 6.78
C SER A 57 -17.13 -10.95 8.21
N TYR A 58 -18.39 -10.55 8.35
CA TYR A 58 -19.14 -10.72 9.58
C TYR A 58 -19.25 -12.20 9.96
N VAL A 59 -19.19 -12.49 11.25
CA VAL A 59 -19.42 -13.81 11.82
C VAL A 59 -20.54 -13.69 12.83
N SER A 60 -21.69 -14.26 12.49
CA SER A 60 -22.91 -14.17 13.30
C SER A 60 -22.83 -15.09 14.52
N SER A 61 -23.25 -14.59 15.68
CA SER A 61 -23.40 -15.43 16.88
C SER A 61 -24.43 -16.54 16.70
N ALA A 62 -25.39 -16.39 15.78
CA ALA A 62 -26.40 -17.41 15.46
C ALA A 62 -25.83 -18.71 14.86
N TRP A 63 -24.55 -18.74 14.46
CA TRP A 63 -23.88 -19.94 13.96
C TRP A 63 -23.34 -20.84 15.09
N TYR A 64 -23.38 -20.38 16.34
CA TYR A 64 -22.86 -21.12 17.49
C TYR A 64 -24.00 -21.65 18.35
N GLU A 65 -23.84 -22.88 18.87
CA GLU A 65 -24.80 -23.48 19.81
C GLU A 65 -24.73 -22.87 21.21
N LYS A 66 -23.60 -22.26 21.56
CA LYS A 66 -23.37 -21.58 22.84
C LYS A 66 -23.47 -20.07 22.68
N GLU A 67 -23.89 -19.40 23.75
CA GLU A 67 -23.97 -17.94 23.79
C GLU A 67 -22.60 -17.32 23.47
N ASN A 68 -22.55 -16.52 22.41
CA ASN A 68 -21.33 -15.91 21.90
C ASN A 68 -21.63 -14.52 21.33
N VAL A 69 -20.61 -13.68 21.26
CA VAL A 69 -20.73 -12.29 20.76
C VAL A 69 -20.42 -12.26 19.26
N PRO A 70 -21.21 -11.56 18.44
CA PRO A 70 -20.89 -11.40 17.03
C PRO A 70 -19.53 -10.71 16.82
N THR A 71 -18.83 -11.07 15.74
CA THR A 71 -17.49 -10.53 15.46
C THR A 71 -17.25 -10.34 13.95
N TRP A 72 -16.08 -9.82 13.58
CA TRP A 72 -15.64 -9.64 12.21
C TRP A 72 -14.30 -10.33 11.98
N ASN A 73 -14.30 -11.36 11.13
CA ASN A 73 -13.06 -11.98 10.68
C ASN A 73 -12.45 -11.11 9.58
N TYR A 74 -11.14 -10.86 9.64
CA TYR A 74 -10.43 -10.13 8.61
C TYR A 74 -8.97 -10.58 8.51
N GLN A 75 -8.37 -10.31 7.35
CA GLN A 75 -6.93 -10.43 7.13
C GLN A 75 -6.38 -9.07 6.72
N ALA A 76 -5.23 -8.68 7.25
CA ALA A 76 -4.54 -7.46 6.87
C ALA A 76 -3.03 -7.62 7.01
N VAL A 77 -2.27 -6.93 6.16
CA VAL A 77 -0.82 -6.81 6.24
C VAL A 77 -0.46 -5.33 6.33
N HIS A 78 0.29 -4.96 7.36
CA HIS A 78 0.81 -3.62 7.57
C HIS A 78 2.32 -3.62 7.28
N LEU A 79 2.77 -2.74 6.40
CA LEU A 79 4.16 -2.62 5.99
C LEU A 79 4.65 -1.21 6.28
N TYR A 80 5.77 -1.10 6.98
CA TYR A 80 6.42 0.17 7.26
C TYR A 80 7.65 0.31 6.39
N GLY A 81 7.88 1.51 5.87
CA GLY A 81 9.03 1.76 5.02
C GLY A 81 9.26 3.23 4.73
N GLU A 82 10.34 3.46 4.01
CA GLU A 82 10.76 4.79 3.57
C GLU A 82 10.30 5.01 2.12
N SER A 83 9.69 6.17 1.83
CA SER A 83 9.28 6.54 0.48
C SER A 83 10.23 7.52 -0.21
N SER A 84 10.42 7.32 -1.50
CA SER A 84 11.01 8.28 -2.43
C SER A 84 10.09 8.48 -3.64
N ILE A 85 10.21 9.63 -4.30
CA ILE A 85 9.52 9.89 -5.56
C ILE A 85 10.44 9.50 -6.70
N LEU A 86 9.91 8.78 -7.68
CA LEU A 86 10.65 8.41 -8.87
C LEU A 86 10.90 9.56 -9.82
N SER A 87 12.01 9.47 -10.54
CA SER A 87 12.21 10.26 -11.75
C SER A 87 11.16 9.94 -12.82
N GLU A 88 11.09 10.77 -13.85
CA GLU A 88 10.16 10.59 -14.97
C GLU A 88 10.41 9.27 -15.72
N GLU A 89 11.68 8.94 -15.98
CA GLU A 89 12.07 7.71 -16.67
C GLU A 89 11.68 6.46 -15.85
N GLU A 90 12.04 6.44 -14.56
CA GLU A 90 11.66 5.35 -13.65
C GLU A 90 10.14 5.24 -13.50
N THR A 91 9.43 6.37 -13.51
CA THR A 91 7.96 6.42 -13.47
C THR A 91 7.33 5.73 -14.67
N ILE A 92 7.87 5.96 -15.87
CA ILE A 92 7.36 5.36 -17.11
C ILE A 92 7.54 3.84 -17.07
N ASP A 93 8.71 3.37 -16.65
CA ASP A 93 8.98 1.94 -16.57
C ASP A 93 8.16 1.24 -15.48
N ASP A 94 7.97 1.91 -14.34
CA ASP A 94 7.08 1.39 -13.30
C ASP A 94 5.64 1.29 -13.79
N LEU A 95 5.13 2.32 -14.50
CA LEU A 95 3.77 2.31 -15.02
C LEU A 95 3.55 1.18 -16.03
N LYS A 96 4.52 0.90 -16.91
CA LYS A 96 4.45 -0.27 -17.80
C LYS A 96 4.30 -1.57 -16.99
N ARG A 97 5.05 -1.71 -15.90
CA ARG A 97 4.98 -2.87 -15.00
C ARG A 97 3.64 -2.95 -14.27
N LEU A 98 3.12 -1.82 -13.76
CA LEU A 98 1.78 -1.74 -13.15
C LEU A 98 0.71 -2.19 -14.15
N LEU A 99 0.75 -1.70 -15.40
CA LEU A 99 -0.19 -2.09 -16.44
C LEU A 99 -0.16 -3.59 -16.76
N VAL A 100 1.03 -4.21 -16.76
CA VAL A 100 1.18 -5.66 -16.95
C VAL A 100 0.62 -6.43 -15.75
N SER A 101 0.94 -5.98 -14.53
CA SER A 101 0.46 -6.59 -13.29
C SER A 101 -1.06 -6.44 -13.09
N MET A 102 -1.69 -5.45 -13.73
CA MET A 102 -3.09 -5.07 -13.54
C MET A 102 -3.93 -5.24 -14.81
N LYS A 103 -3.69 -6.25 -15.66
CA LYS A 103 -4.54 -6.48 -16.84
C LYS A 103 -6.01 -6.73 -16.47
N GLY A 104 -6.70 -5.59 -16.48
CA GLY A 104 -8.10 -5.20 -16.37
C GLY A 104 -8.05 -3.69 -16.61
N ILE A 105 -8.32 -3.29 -17.86
CA ILE A 105 -7.97 -1.99 -18.50
C ILE A 105 -8.14 -0.76 -17.60
N VAL A 106 -7.09 0.06 -17.46
CA VAL A 106 -7.22 1.48 -17.03
C VAL A 106 -6.31 2.37 -17.88
N LYS A 107 -6.92 3.35 -18.57
CA LYS A 107 -6.21 4.52 -19.12
C LYS A 107 -5.97 5.50 -17.97
N ILE A 108 -4.72 5.89 -17.71
CA ILE A 108 -4.40 6.96 -16.75
C ILE A 108 -3.39 7.94 -17.40
N GLN A 109 -3.67 9.23 -17.26
CA GLN A 109 -2.81 10.35 -17.69
C GLN A 109 -1.77 10.68 -16.61
N TYR A 110 -0.60 11.11 -17.09
CA TYR A 110 0.75 11.05 -16.52
C TYR A 110 1.05 11.84 -15.22
N TYR A 111 2.20 11.43 -14.62
CA TYR A 111 3.18 12.11 -13.76
C TYR A 111 3.18 11.82 -12.24
N GLY A 112 4.19 11.04 -11.81
CA GLY A 112 4.66 10.87 -10.42
C GLY A 112 4.46 9.45 -9.85
N THR A 113 5.54 8.67 -9.69
CA THR A 113 5.49 7.34 -9.04
C THR A 113 6.24 7.35 -7.71
N ILE A 114 5.79 6.52 -6.77
CA ILE A 114 6.35 6.42 -5.42
C ILE A 114 7.07 5.10 -5.25
N PHE A 115 8.26 5.14 -4.67
CA PHE A 115 9.08 4.00 -4.29
C PHE A 115 9.07 3.84 -2.78
N LEU A 116 8.76 2.67 -2.26
CA LEU A 116 8.81 2.36 -0.83
C LEU A 116 9.83 1.26 -0.56
N LYS A 117 10.90 1.57 0.18
CA LYS A 117 11.87 0.59 0.69
C LYS A 117 11.38 0.06 2.03
N ILE A 118 11.10 -1.24 2.10
CA ILE A 118 10.65 -1.89 3.33
C ILE A 118 11.83 -2.68 3.92
N PRO A 119 12.33 -2.34 5.11
CA PRO A 119 13.32 -3.16 5.79
C PRO A 119 12.73 -4.54 6.14
N LYS A 120 13.57 -5.58 6.15
CA LYS A 120 13.18 -6.97 6.44
C LYS A 120 12.31 -7.06 7.70
N CYS A 121 11.05 -7.50 7.55
CA CYS A 121 10.20 -7.91 8.66
C CYS A 121 10.83 -9.11 9.38
N ARG A 122 11.21 -8.95 10.66
CA ARG A 122 11.43 -10.11 11.54
C ARG A 122 10.05 -10.60 12.01
N PRO A 123 9.69 -11.87 11.80
CA PRO A 123 8.48 -12.41 12.38
C PRO A 123 8.59 -12.33 13.90
N LYS A 124 7.68 -11.60 14.54
CA LYS A 124 7.38 -11.81 15.96
C LYS A 124 6.58 -13.10 16.04
N VAL A 125 7.28 -14.19 16.34
CA VAL A 125 6.66 -15.43 16.78
C VAL A 125 5.96 -15.12 18.11
N LEU A 126 4.64 -15.35 18.17
CA LEU A 126 3.87 -15.41 19.41
C LEU A 126 4.12 -16.77 20.08
#